data_AF-A0A8T4YDY6-F1
#
_entry.id   AF-A0A8T4YDY6-F1
#
_cell.length_a   1.000
_cell.length_b   1.000
_cell.length_c   1.000
_cell.angle_alpha   90.00
_cell.angle_beta   90.00
_cell.angle_gamma   90.00
#
_symmetry.space_group_name_H-M   'P 1'
#
loop_
_entity.id
_entity.type
_entity.pdbx_description
1 polymer ?
#
loop_
_entity_poly.entity_id
_entity_poly.type
_entity_poly.pdbx_seq_one_letter_code
_entity_poly.pdbx_strand_id
1 'polypeptide(L)'
;MSKAVALGTIIILFLLCLGSVYATAQLGVEAGDWIKCDYVSGNNLPSEFIQWVKVECLSAAGTTATLRVTTHFSNGAEQTETMTWDVASGAGNLTFQALIPANSNNGDTIPAVEGSSVTIAGERTGTYAGASRTVVYASLTQGDMQFSYCWDKETGIIVEVTLTQGSMSATFKATSTNIWQATSPILPNLPTLNISIEMLSIGVSVVAAIAIVAAAMVYKTRKKEPLIQQA
;
A
#
# COMPACT_ATOMS: atom_id res chain seq x y z
N MET A 1 24.00 -28.15 -32.24
CA MET A 1 23.53 -26.88 -31.62
C MET A 1 24.59 -25.83 -31.88
N SER A 2 24.28 -24.72 -32.56
CA SER A 2 25.28 -23.68 -32.80
C SER A 2 25.63 -23.00 -31.48
N LYS A 3 26.89 -22.59 -31.29
CA LYS A 3 27.35 -21.90 -30.07
C LYS A 3 26.51 -20.66 -29.73
N ALA A 4 25.90 -20.03 -30.75
CA ALA A 4 25.00 -18.89 -30.62
C ALA A 4 23.64 -19.24 -29.97
N VAL A 5 23.08 -20.41 -30.27
CA VAL A 5 21.79 -20.86 -29.67
C VAL A 5 21.98 -21.20 -28.19
N ALA A 6 23.08 -21.86 -27.83
CA ALA A 6 23.37 -22.20 -26.43
C ALA A 6 23.64 -20.95 -25.55
N LEU A 7 24.29 -19.92 -26.11
CA LEU A 7 24.55 -18.67 -25.39
C LEU A 7 23.25 -17.86 -25.16
N GLY A 8 22.35 -17.85 -26.15
CA GLY A 8 21.05 -17.18 -26.04
C GLY A 8 20.14 -17.81 -24.98
N THR A 9 20.11 -19.14 -24.88
CA THR A 9 19.28 -19.82 -23.86
C THR A 9 19.78 -19.57 -22.45
N ILE A 10 21.10 -19.49 -22.23
CA ILE A 10 21.68 -19.21 -20.91
C ILE A 10 21.37 -17.77 -20.46
N ILE A 11 21.41 -16.79 -21.37
CA ILE A 11 21.08 -15.39 -21.06
C ILE A 11 19.59 -15.24 -20.70
N ILE A 12 18.68 -15.93 -21.40
CA ILE A 12 17.24 -15.92 -21.09
C ILE A 12 16.96 -16.61 -19.74
N LEU A 13 17.66 -17.69 -19.41
CA LEU A 13 17.53 -18.38 -18.13
C LEU A 13 18.10 -17.54 -16.97
N PHE A 14 19.19 -16.81 -17.19
CA PHE A 14 19.76 -15.88 -16.21
C PHE A 14 18.87 -14.64 -16.00
N LEU A 15 18.20 -14.15 -17.04
CA LEU A 15 17.19 -13.08 -16.96
C LEU A 15 15.90 -13.53 -16.25
N LEU A 16 15.49 -14.79 -16.38
CA LEU A 16 14.34 -15.36 -15.66
C LEU A 16 14.62 -15.61 -14.16
N CYS A 17 15.88 -15.85 -13.77
CA CYS A 17 16.27 -16.03 -12.37
C CYS A 17 16.44 -14.71 -11.59
N LEU A 18 16.48 -13.55 -12.26
CA LEU A 18 16.61 -12.23 -11.62
C LEU A 18 15.26 -11.60 -11.24
N GLY A 19 14.14 -12.28 -11.48
CA GLY A 19 12.79 -11.76 -11.32
C GLY A 19 12.17 -11.91 -9.93
N SER A 20 12.89 -12.41 -8.92
CA SER A 20 12.40 -12.40 -7.53
C SER A 20 12.61 -11.01 -6.93
N VAL A 21 11.79 -10.04 -7.35
CA VAL A 21 11.62 -8.82 -6.57
C VAL A 21 10.90 -9.24 -5.29
N TYR A 22 11.66 -9.52 -4.24
CA TYR A 22 11.09 -9.49 -2.90
C TYR A 22 10.62 -8.05 -2.69
N ALA A 23 9.31 -7.86 -2.59
CA ALA A 23 8.77 -6.57 -2.18
C ALA A 23 9.38 -6.27 -0.81
N THR A 24 10.33 -5.34 -0.76
CA THR A 24 10.86 -4.85 0.49
C THR A 24 9.72 -4.18 1.24
N ALA A 25 9.45 -4.63 2.46
CA ALA A 25 8.43 -4.00 3.30
C ALA A 25 8.65 -2.49 3.34
N GLN A 26 7.58 -1.73 3.12
CA GLN A 26 7.61 -0.29 3.02
C GLN A 26 6.51 0.31 3.88
N LEU A 27 6.75 1.49 4.45
CA LEU A 27 5.70 2.31 5.03
C LEU A 27 4.94 3.03 3.92
N GLY A 28 3.61 3.04 4.04
CA GLY A 28 2.72 3.83 3.18
C GLY A 28 2.10 5.02 3.90
N VAL A 29 2.58 5.33 5.10
CA VAL A 29 2.21 6.50 5.91
C VAL A 29 3.44 7.36 6.14
N GLU A 30 3.23 8.66 6.27
CA GLU A 30 4.26 9.66 6.55
C GLU A 30 4.01 10.42 7.85
N ALA A 31 5.03 11.15 8.33
CA ALA A 31 4.89 11.94 9.54
C ALA A 31 3.80 13.02 9.36
N GLY A 32 2.84 13.05 10.28
CA GLY A 32 1.67 13.93 10.23
C GLY A 32 0.41 13.24 9.70
N ASP A 33 0.51 12.05 9.12
CA ASP A 33 -0.65 11.25 8.74
C ASP A 33 -1.45 10.81 9.96
N TRP A 34 -2.77 10.79 9.83
CA TRP A 34 -3.66 10.29 10.86
C TRP A 34 -4.93 9.68 10.28
N ILE A 35 -5.50 8.74 11.02
CA ILE A 35 -6.80 8.15 10.76
C ILE A 35 -7.59 8.05 12.05
N LYS A 36 -8.90 8.31 11.98
CA LYS A 36 -9.83 8.11 13.09
C LYS A 36 -10.84 7.06 12.72
N CYS A 37 -10.95 6.05 13.57
CA CYS A 37 -11.92 4.98 13.46
C CYS A 37 -12.97 5.13 14.57
N ASP A 38 -14.21 5.39 14.19
CA ASP A 38 -15.32 5.44 15.14
C ASP A 38 -15.97 4.07 15.28
N TYR A 39 -16.56 3.83 16.44
CA TYR A 39 -17.46 2.71 16.68
C TYR A 39 -18.67 2.81 15.73
N VAL A 40 -18.98 1.71 15.05
CA VAL A 40 -20.10 1.63 14.09
C VAL A 40 -21.20 0.72 14.59
N SER A 41 -20.83 -0.44 15.14
CA SER A 41 -21.78 -1.47 15.55
C SER A 41 -21.17 -2.45 16.53
N GLY A 42 -22.02 -3.14 17.29
CA GLY A 42 -21.57 -4.15 18.24
C GLY A 42 -22.74 -4.76 19.01
N ASN A 43 -22.46 -5.84 19.73
CA ASN A 43 -23.43 -6.56 20.55
C ASN A 43 -22.87 -6.76 21.96
N ASN A 44 -23.75 -6.77 22.96
CA ASN A 44 -23.41 -7.03 24.36
C ASN A 44 -22.21 -6.20 24.86
N LEU A 45 -22.22 -4.91 24.53
CA LEU A 45 -21.15 -4.00 24.94
C LEU A 45 -21.15 -3.80 26.47
N PRO A 46 -19.97 -3.63 27.08
CA PRO A 46 -19.85 -3.21 28.48
C PRO A 46 -20.42 -1.80 28.70
N SER A 47 -20.64 -1.44 29.97
CA SER A 47 -21.13 -0.10 30.34
C SER A 47 -20.17 1.02 29.91
N GLU A 48 -18.88 0.74 29.92
CA GLU A 48 -17.83 1.61 29.39
C GLU A 48 -17.20 0.96 28.17
N PHE A 49 -17.27 1.61 27.02
CA PHE A 49 -16.74 1.09 25.77
C PHE A 49 -16.02 2.18 24.98
N ILE A 50 -15.17 1.77 24.04
CA ILE A 50 -14.44 2.69 23.17
C ILE A 50 -15.40 3.27 22.14
N GLN A 51 -15.51 4.58 22.06
CA GLN A 51 -16.30 5.27 21.04
C GLN A 51 -15.49 5.54 19.78
N TRP A 52 -14.21 5.87 19.93
CA TRP A 52 -13.31 6.04 18.78
C TRP A 52 -11.86 5.84 19.17
N VAL A 53 -11.07 5.49 18.15
CA VAL A 53 -9.60 5.43 18.21
C VAL A 53 -9.05 6.31 17.11
N LYS A 54 -8.07 7.15 17.44
CA LYS A 54 -7.29 7.94 16.49
C LYS A 54 -5.85 7.44 16.48
N VAL A 55 -5.33 7.15 15.30
CA VAL A 55 -3.93 6.76 15.08
C VAL A 55 -3.24 7.87 14.32
N GLU A 56 -2.14 8.40 14.84
CA GLU A 56 -1.34 9.46 14.22
C GLU A 56 0.10 8.99 14.03
N CYS A 57 0.65 9.10 12.82
CA CYS A 57 2.06 8.86 12.56
C CYS A 57 2.87 10.09 12.98
N LEU A 58 3.67 9.96 14.03
CA LEU A 58 4.55 11.02 14.52
C LEU A 58 5.86 11.06 13.72
N SER A 59 6.34 9.90 13.29
CA SER A 59 7.57 9.77 12.48
C SER A 59 7.52 8.49 11.65
N ALA A 60 8.05 8.55 10.42
CA ALA A 60 8.27 7.39 9.56
C ALA A 60 9.73 7.42 9.06
N ALA A 61 10.49 6.36 9.33
CA ALA A 61 11.88 6.25 8.91
C ALA A 61 12.22 4.80 8.53
N GLY A 62 12.62 4.58 7.27
CA GLY A 62 12.81 3.24 6.75
C GLY A 62 11.52 2.43 6.81
N THR A 63 11.51 1.36 7.61
CA THR A 63 10.34 0.51 7.85
C THR A 63 9.72 0.73 9.23
N THR A 64 10.27 1.65 10.04
CA THR A 64 9.81 1.93 11.39
C THR A 64 8.95 3.19 11.44
N ALA A 65 7.77 3.08 12.05
CA ALA A 65 6.90 4.19 12.37
C ALA A 65 6.77 4.38 13.89
N THR A 66 6.66 5.62 14.33
CA THR A 66 6.21 5.99 15.68
C THR A 66 4.78 6.48 15.57
N LEU A 67 3.86 5.84 16.28
CA LEU A 67 2.44 6.14 16.26
C LEU A 67 2.00 6.70 17.61
N ARG A 68 1.16 7.73 17.60
CA ARG A 68 0.33 8.09 18.75
C ARG A 68 -1.05 7.49 18.56
N VAL A 69 -1.52 6.78 19.57
CA VAL A 69 -2.87 6.24 19.58
C VAL A 69 -3.65 6.91 20.70
N THR A 70 -4.75 7.55 20.35
CA THR A 70 -5.69 8.16 21.29
C THR A 70 -6.99 7.39 21.26
N THR A 71 -7.41 6.88 22.41
CA THR A 71 -8.64 6.12 22.62
C THR A 71 -9.60 6.97 23.44
N HIS A 72 -10.82 7.13 22.96
CA HIS A 72 -11.87 7.85 23.66
C HIS A 72 -12.98 6.89 24.08
N PHE A 73 -13.35 6.98 25.36
CA PHE A 73 -14.32 6.08 25.99
C PHE A 73 -15.68 6.75 26.14
N SER A 74 -16.74 5.94 26.25
CA SER A 74 -18.12 6.41 26.43
C SER A 74 -18.36 7.23 27.71
N ASN A 75 -17.48 7.10 28.70
CA ASN A 75 -17.48 7.91 29.93
C ASN A 75 -16.79 9.29 29.75
N GLY A 76 -16.31 9.61 28.54
CA GLY A 76 -15.63 10.85 28.19
C GLY A 76 -14.13 10.86 28.55
N ALA A 77 -13.58 9.77 29.11
CA ALA A 77 -12.16 9.66 29.34
C ALA A 77 -11.39 9.46 28.02
N GLU A 78 -10.16 9.97 27.98
CA GLU A 78 -9.22 9.73 26.89
C GLU A 78 -7.93 9.12 27.42
N GLN A 79 -7.42 8.15 26.68
CA GLN A 79 -6.10 7.56 26.92
C GLN A 79 -5.25 7.77 25.68
N THR A 80 -3.98 8.12 25.87
CA THR A 80 -3.05 8.33 24.77
C THR A 80 -1.77 7.58 25.04
N GLU A 81 -1.35 6.79 24.07
CA GLU A 81 -0.11 6.02 24.11
C GLU A 81 0.74 6.35 22.88
N THR A 82 2.06 6.31 23.04
CA THR A 82 3.01 6.42 21.92
C THR A 82 3.73 5.09 21.78
N MET A 83 3.65 4.52 20.59
CA MET A 83 4.18 3.20 20.27
C MET A 83 5.06 3.26 19.02
N THR A 84 6.00 2.34 18.92
CA THR A 84 6.84 2.14 17.73
C THR A 84 6.53 0.80 17.10
N TRP A 85 6.64 0.74 15.78
CA TRP A 85 6.42 -0.48 15.01
C TRP A 85 7.27 -0.49 13.75
N ASP A 86 8.06 -1.54 13.57
CA ASP A 86 8.73 -1.86 12.32
C ASP A 86 7.88 -2.86 11.52
N VAL A 87 7.33 -2.41 10.40
CA VAL A 87 6.44 -3.25 9.57
C VAL A 87 7.17 -4.42 8.91
N ALA A 88 8.50 -4.38 8.80
CA ALA A 88 9.30 -5.43 8.17
C ALA A 88 9.67 -6.54 9.16
N SER A 89 10.05 -6.17 10.38
CA SER A 89 10.53 -7.12 11.39
C SER A 89 9.46 -7.49 12.44
N GLY A 90 8.41 -6.67 12.58
CA GLY A 90 7.46 -6.78 13.69
C GLY A 90 8.05 -6.32 15.03
N ALA A 91 9.22 -5.68 15.03
CA ALA A 91 9.81 -5.14 16.26
C ALA A 91 9.08 -3.86 16.68
N GLY A 92 8.78 -3.74 17.98
CA GLY A 92 8.09 -2.59 18.52
C GLY A 92 7.29 -2.91 19.78
N ASN A 93 6.45 -1.97 20.20
CA ASN A 93 5.56 -2.10 21.35
C ASN A 93 4.09 -1.82 20.98
N LEU A 94 3.74 -2.01 19.71
CA LEU A 94 2.38 -1.88 19.22
C LEU A 94 1.46 -2.92 19.89
N THR A 95 0.34 -2.48 20.46
CA THR A 95 -0.60 -3.35 21.22
C THR A 95 -1.76 -3.87 20.39
N PHE A 96 -1.98 -3.33 19.19
CA PHE A 96 -2.95 -3.82 18.21
C PHE A 96 -2.41 -3.59 16.80
N GLN A 97 -2.83 -4.37 15.81
CA GLN A 97 -2.23 -4.34 14.47
C GLN A 97 -2.68 -3.11 13.65
N ALA A 98 -2.22 -1.91 14.01
CA ALA A 98 -2.59 -0.64 13.38
C ALA A 98 -1.98 -0.44 11.98
N LEU A 99 -0.84 -1.07 11.72
CA LEU A 99 -0.02 -0.83 10.54
C LEU A 99 0.60 -2.12 10.01
N ILE A 100 0.63 -2.28 8.69
CA ILE A 100 1.25 -3.39 7.97
C ILE A 100 2.13 -2.82 6.83
N PRO A 101 2.96 -3.64 6.16
CA PRO A 101 3.66 -3.18 4.97
C PRO A 101 2.67 -2.67 3.90
N ALA A 102 2.97 -1.51 3.34
CA ALA A 102 2.24 -0.96 2.21
C ALA A 102 2.29 -1.90 1.00
N ASN A 103 1.24 -1.88 0.20
CA ASN A 103 1.05 -2.72 -0.98
C ASN A 103 1.10 -4.23 -0.70
N SER A 104 0.83 -4.65 0.54
CA SER A 104 0.66 -6.07 0.86
C SER A 104 -0.51 -6.66 0.08
N ASN A 105 -0.41 -7.94 -0.28
CA ASN A 105 -1.35 -8.65 -1.14
C ASN A 105 -1.92 -9.88 -0.46
N ASN A 106 -3.01 -10.40 -1.03
CA ASN A 106 -3.51 -11.72 -0.65
C ASN A 106 -2.40 -12.80 -0.70
N GLY A 107 -2.27 -13.56 0.38
CA GLY A 107 -1.25 -14.59 0.54
C GLY A 107 0.08 -14.11 1.14
N ASP A 108 0.31 -12.80 1.25
CA ASP A 108 1.49 -12.28 1.93
C ASP A 108 1.42 -12.61 3.42
N THR A 109 2.55 -13.03 3.98
CA THR A 109 2.70 -13.25 5.42
C THR A 109 3.44 -12.06 6.01
N ILE A 110 2.78 -11.38 6.95
CA ILE A 110 3.28 -10.16 7.58
C ILE A 110 3.58 -10.40 9.06
N PRO A 111 4.54 -9.67 9.65
CA PRO A 111 4.73 -9.67 11.09
C PRO A 111 3.47 -9.17 11.79
N ALA A 112 3.08 -9.86 12.84
CA ALA A 112 1.96 -9.48 13.69
C ALA A 112 2.44 -9.13 15.09
N VAL A 113 1.64 -8.33 15.81
CA VAL A 113 1.86 -8.03 17.23
C VAL A 113 2.06 -9.31 18.05
N GLU A 114 2.73 -9.17 19.19
CA GLU A 114 3.15 -10.29 20.07
C GLU A 114 4.17 -11.25 19.42
N GLY A 115 4.90 -10.82 18.39
CA GLY A 115 5.94 -11.60 17.73
C GLY A 115 5.40 -12.76 16.88
N SER A 116 4.13 -12.70 16.52
CA SER A 116 3.47 -13.68 15.66
C SER A 116 3.57 -13.27 14.18
N SER A 117 2.94 -14.04 13.29
CA SER A 117 2.78 -13.66 11.89
C SER A 117 1.36 -13.99 11.45
N VAL A 118 0.85 -13.23 10.48
CA VAL A 118 -0.48 -13.43 9.91
C VAL A 118 -0.40 -13.43 8.40
N THR A 119 -1.11 -14.35 7.76
CA THR A 119 -1.28 -14.39 6.31
C THR A 119 -2.51 -13.59 5.92
N ILE A 120 -2.36 -12.68 4.96
CA ILE A 120 -3.47 -11.92 4.39
C ILE A 120 -4.40 -12.90 3.66
N ALA A 121 -5.67 -12.90 4.06
CA ALA A 121 -6.65 -13.87 3.59
C ALA A 121 -7.35 -13.45 2.30
N GLY A 122 -7.31 -12.15 1.97
CA GLY A 122 -7.92 -11.64 0.75
C GLY A 122 -7.93 -10.12 0.68
N GLU A 123 -8.60 -9.63 -0.37
CA GLU A 123 -8.74 -8.21 -0.66
C GLU A 123 -10.19 -7.91 -1.03
N ARG A 124 -10.65 -6.70 -0.74
CA ARG A 124 -11.96 -6.19 -1.15
C ARG A 124 -11.93 -4.68 -1.35
N THR A 125 -12.88 -4.13 -2.08
CA THR A 125 -13.08 -2.69 -2.15
C THR A 125 -14.14 -2.25 -1.16
N GLY A 126 -13.93 -1.12 -0.48
CA GLY A 126 -14.89 -0.53 0.44
C GLY A 126 -14.77 0.98 0.51
N THR A 127 -15.77 1.63 1.10
CA THR A 127 -15.74 3.09 1.33
C THR A 127 -15.27 3.40 2.74
N TYR A 128 -14.21 4.19 2.85
CA TYR A 128 -13.54 4.57 4.10
C TYR A 128 -13.20 6.06 4.07
N ALA A 129 -13.61 6.80 5.11
CA ALA A 129 -13.46 8.25 5.19
C ALA A 129 -13.85 9.00 3.89
N GLY A 130 -14.94 8.57 3.25
CA GLY A 130 -15.48 9.21 2.04
C GLY A 130 -14.76 8.85 0.72
N ALA A 131 -13.80 7.94 0.70
CA ALA A 131 -13.14 7.47 -0.52
C ALA A 131 -13.34 5.96 -0.74
N SER A 132 -13.38 5.54 -2.01
CA SER A 132 -13.32 4.12 -2.37
C SER A 132 -11.87 3.65 -2.28
N ARG A 133 -11.62 2.65 -1.43
CA ARG A 133 -10.29 2.11 -1.16
C ARG A 133 -10.28 0.60 -1.34
N THR A 134 -9.17 0.06 -1.83
CA THR A 134 -8.91 -1.38 -1.79
C THR A 134 -8.28 -1.70 -0.45
N VAL A 135 -8.85 -2.67 0.25
CA VAL A 135 -8.36 -3.12 1.55
C VAL A 135 -7.94 -4.57 1.48
N VAL A 136 -6.93 -4.92 2.27
CA VAL A 136 -6.54 -6.29 2.55
C VAL A 136 -7.01 -6.67 3.94
N TYR A 137 -7.36 -7.93 4.16
CA TYR A 137 -7.91 -8.37 5.44
C TYR A 137 -7.30 -9.68 5.93
N ALA A 138 -7.22 -9.80 7.25
CA ALA A 138 -6.81 -11.01 7.94
C ALA A 138 -7.48 -11.10 9.31
N SER A 139 -7.48 -12.30 9.89
CA SER A 139 -8.00 -12.52 11.24
C SER A 139 -6.90 -13.04 12.15
N LEU A 140 -6.84 -12.50 13.36
CA LEU A 140 -5.90 -12.90 14.41
C LEU A 140 -6.67 -13.25 15.68
N THR A 141 -6.14 -14.20 16.45
CA THR A 141 -6.67 -14.55 17.77
C THR A 141 -5.63 -14.20 18.82
N GLN A 142 -6.02 -13.43 19.84
CA GLN A 142 -5.18 -13.05 20.98
C GLN A 142 -5.94 -13.40 22.26
N GLY A 143 -5.47 -14.44 22.97
CA GLY A 143 -6.23 -15.03 24.07
C GLY A 143 -7.62 -15.47 23.61
N ASP A 144 -8.66 -15.02 24.31
CA ASP A 144 -10.07 -15.31 24.00
C ASP A 144 -10.70 -14.33 23.00
N MET A 145 -9.92 -13.36 22.49
CA MET A 145 -10.40 -12.36 21.55
C MET A 145 -10.02 -12.75 20.12
N GLN A 146 -11.00 -12.69 19.24
CA GLN A 146 -10.79 -12.80 17.79
C GLN A 146 -10.94 -11.41 17.17
N PHE A 147 -9.93 -11.02 16.39
CA PHE A 147 -9.90 -9.79 15.64
C PHE A 147 -9.96 -10.08 14.16
N SER A 148 -10.82 -9.36 13.44
CA SER A 148 -10.82 -9.30 11.99
C SER A 148 -10.41 -7.89 11.58
N TYR A 149 -9.24 -7.77 10.98
CA TYR A 149 -8.64 -6.51 10.59
C TYR A 149 -8.80 -6.28 9.09
N CYS A 150 -9.00 -5.03 8.71
CA CYS A 150 -8.85 -4.54 7.35
C CYS A 150 -7.87 -3.37 7.35
N TRP A 151 -6.88 -3.45 6.47
CA TRP A 151 -5.92 -2.37 6.21
C TRP A 151 -6.11 -1.84 4.80
N ASP A 152 -5.95 -0.53 4.63
CA ASP A 152 -5.85 0.07 3.30
C ASP A 152 -4.62 -0.49 2.58
N LYS A 153 -4.82 -1.01 1.36
CA LYS A 153 -3.75 -1.72 0.63
C LYS A 153 -2.58 -0.81 0.28
N GLU A 154 -2.86 0.41 -0.15
CA GLU A 154 -1.85 1.36 -0.62
C GLU A 154 -0.97 1.86 0.54
N THR A 155 -1.58 2.15 1.69
CA THR A 155 -0.91 2.79 2.83
C THR A 155 -0.48 1.82 3.92
N GLY A 156 -1.15 0.67 4.02
CA GLY A 156 -0.97 -0.31 5.10
C GLY A 156 -1.62 0.08 6.42
N ILE A 157 -2.33 1.21 6.49
CA ILE A 157 -2.97 1.67 7.73
C ILE A 157 -4.31 0.98 7.98
N ILE A 158 -4.62 0.71 9.24
CA ILE A 158 -5.90 0.12 9.65
C ILE A 158 -7.07 1.04 9.28
N VAL A 159 -8.10 0.46 8.67
CA VAL A 159 -9.33 1.18 8.30
C VAL A 159 -10.59 0.57 8.88
N GLU A 160 -10.54 -0.68 9.32
CA GLU A 160 -11.64 -1.33 10.00
C GLU A 160 -11.12 -2.48 10.84
N VAL A 161 -11.72 -2.65 12.01
CA VAL A 161 -11.47 -3.80 12.87
C VAL A 161 -12.76 -4.22 13.52
N THR A 162 -13.01 -5.52 13.50
CA THR A 162 -14.05 -6.14 14.31
C THR A 162 -13.39 -7.02 15.35
N LEU A 163 -13.70 -6.78 16.62
CA LEU A 163 -13.32 -7.62 17.74
C LEU A 163 -14.53 -8.43 18.20
N THR A 164 -14.30 -9.69 18.53
CA THR A 164 -15.30 -10.59 19.11
C THR A 164 -14.71 -11.35 20.28
N GLN A 165 -15.46 -11.41 21.39
CA GLN A 165 -15.10 -12.17 22.58
C GLN A 165 -16.38 -12.79 23.18
N GLY A 166 -16.53 -14.10 23.07
CA GLY A 166 -17.77 -14.79 23.45
C GLY A 166 -18.98 -14.23 22.68
N SER A 167 -19.96 -13.68 23.39
CA SER A 167 -21.15 -13.04 22.78
C SER A 167 -20.98 -11.54 22.51
N MET A 168 -19.85 -10.95 22.92
CA MET A 168 -19.55 -9.54 22.71
C MET A 168 -18.92 -9.33 21.33
N SER A 169 -19.33 -8.27 20.64
CA SER A 169 -18.67 -7.81 19.42
C SER A 169 -18.63 -6.29 19.33
N ALA A 170 -17.59 -5.75 18.71
CA ALA A 170 -17.51 -4.33 18.36
C ALA A 170 -16.76 -4.14 17.04
N THR A 171 -17.28 -3.27 16.19
CA THR A 171 -16.70 -2.90 14.90
C THR A 171 -16.37 -1.42 14.90
N PHE A 172 -15.13 -1.11 14.56
CA PHE A 172 -14.61 0.23 14.36
C PHE A 172 -14.29 0.42 12.89
N LYS A 173 -14.58 1.60 12.33
CA LYS A 173 -14.34 1.90 10.92
C LYS A 173 -13.84 3.33 10.74
N ALA A 174 -12.93 3.51 9.80
CA ALA A 174 -12.38 4.81 9.43
C ALA A 174 -13.46 5.75 8.90
N THR A 175 -13.64 6.88 9.60
CA THR A 175 -14.61 7.93 9.28
C THR A 175 -13.94 9.20 8.80
N SER A 176 -12.69 9.45 9.22
CA SER A 176 -11.94 10.64 8.87
C SER A 176 -10.43 10.36 8.86
N THR A 177 -9.72 11.04 7.96
CA THR A 177 -8.28 10.93 7.78
C THR A 177 -7.79 12.13 6.98
N ASN A 178 -6.48 12.42 7.02
CA ASN A 178 -5.80 13.31 6.07
C ASN A 178 -4.98 12.55 5.00
N ILE A 179 -4.90 11.22 5.07
CA ILE A 179 -4.04 10.39 4.21
C ILE A 179 -4.56 10.38 2.76
N TRP A 180 -5.88 10.41 2.59
CA TRP A 180 -6.52 10.54 1.28
C TRP A 180 -7.67 11.55 1.33
N GLN A 181 -8.03 12.06 0.15
CA GLN A 181 -9.14 12.97 -0.01
C GLN A 181 -10.44 12.19 -0.22
N ALA A 182 -11.53 12.64 0.41
CA ALA A 182 -12.85 12.11 0.15
C ALA A 182 -13.19 12.30 -1.33
N THR A 183 -13.72 11.26 -1.96
CA THR A 183 -14.22 11.36 -3.33
C THR A 183 -15.53 12.14 -3.26
N SER A 184 -15.51 13.41 -3.68
CA SER A 184 -16.75 14.16 -3.87
C SER A 184 -17.62 13.41 -4.90
N PRO A 185 -18.95 13.31 -4.70
CA PRO A 185 -19.82 12.79 -5.74
C PRO A 185 -19.64 13.67 -6.97
N ILE A 186 -18.98 13.14 -7.99
CA ILE A 186 -18.79 13.81 -9.26
C ILE A 186 -20.20 14.04 -9.82
N LEU A 187 -20.61 15.30 -9.98
CA LEU A 187 -21.78 15.66 -10.77
C LEU A 187 -21.65 14.93 -12.13
N PRO A 188 -22.65 14.16 -12.61
CA PRO A 188 -22.44 13.10 -13.60
C PRO A 188 -21.86 13.48 -14.98
N ASN A 189 -21.56 14.75 -15.28
CA ASN A 189 -21.39 15.23 -16.65
C ASN A 189 -20.24 16.24 -16.84
N LEU A 190 -19.02 15.93 -16.42
CA LEU A 190 -17.84 16.53 -17.05
C LEU A 190 -17.02 15.42 -17.71
N PRO A 191 -16.72 15.50 -19.02
CA PRO A 191 -15.83 14.55 -19.66
C PRO A 191 -14.44 14.71 -19.03
N THR A 192 -14.10 13.86 -18.08
CA THR A 192 -12.72 13.70 -17.65
C THR A 192 -11.97 13.07 -18.82
N LEU A 193 -11.07 13.83 -19.42
CA LEU A 193 -10.06 13.29 -20.32
C LEU A 193 -9.14 12.40 -19.47
N ASN A 194 -9.57 11.16 -19.27
CA ASN A 194 -8.76 10.11 -18.65
C ASN A 194 -7.72 9.67 -19.68
N ILE A 195 -6.70 10.49 -19.88
CA ILE A 195 -5.51 10.10 -20.63
C ILE A 195 -4.75 9.18 -19.69
N SER A 196 -4.87 7.86 -19.89
CA SER A 196 -4.13 6.89 -19.12
C SER A 196 -2.63 7.21 -19.23
N ILE A 197 -1.92 7.23 -18.09
CA ILE A 197 -0.47 7.49 -18.03
C ILE A 197 0.30 6.50 -18.92
N GLU A 198 -0.26 5.32 -19.18
CA GLU A 198 0.25 4.34 -20.15
C GLU A 198 0.25 4.85 -21.61
N MET A 199 -0.67 5.73 -22.01
CA MET A 199 -0.62 6.32 -23.35
C MET A 199 0.46 7.42 -23.48
N LEU A 200 0.88 8.03 -22.36
CA LEU A 200 1.97 9.01 -22.36
C LEU A 200 3.33 8.35 -22.58
N SER A 201 3.54 7.13 -22.05
CA SER A 201 4.79 6.39 -22.22
C SER A 201 4.98 5.87 -23.65
N ILE A 202 3.92 5.38 -24.30
CA ILE A 202 3.96 4.93 -25.71
C ILE A 202 4.32 6.10 -26.64
N GLY A 203 3.73 7.28 -26.41
CA GLY A 203 4.01 8.48 -27.22
C GLY A 203 5.48 8.89 -27.18
N VAL A 204 6.11 8.88 -25.99
CA VAL A 204 7.53 9.22 -25.83
C VAL A 204 8.44 8.17 -26.48
N SER A 205 8.11 6.89 -26.37
CA SER A 205 8.89 5.81 -27.01
C SER A 205 8.87 5.89 -28.54
N VAL A 206 7.73 6.21 -29.15
CA VAL A 206 7.60 6.35 -30.61
C VAL A 206 8.41 7.54 -31.13
N VAL A 207 8.34 8.69 -30.45
CA VAL A 207 9.11 9.89 -30.84
C VAL A 207 10.62 9.64 -30.75
N ALA A 208 11.07 8.97 -29.68
CA ALA A 208 12.48 8.60 -29.52
C ALA A 208 12.95 7.63 -30.64
N ALA A 209 12.13 6.63 -30.99
CA ALA A 209 12.45 5.69 -32.06
C ALA A 209 12.56 6.40 -33.44
N ILE A 210 11.65 7.32 -33.75
CA ILE A 210 11.69 8.10 -34.99
C ILE A 210 12.95 8.98 -35.05
N ALA A 211 13.30 9.63 -33.94
CA ALA A 211 14.52 10.47 -33.87
C ALA A 211 15.79 9.64 -34.09
N ILE A 212 15.87 8.44 -33.52
CA ILE A 212 17.00 7.50 -33.72
C ILE A 212 17.09 7.07 -35.19
N VAL A 213 15.97 6.72 -35.82
CA VAL A 213 15.93 6.30 -37.22
C VAL A 213 16.33 7.46 -38.16
N ALA A 214 15.84 8.66 -37.89
CA ALA A 214 16.21 9.86 -38.65
C ALA A 214 17.71 10.17 -38.52
N ALA A 215 18.27 10.13 -37.31
CA ALA A 215 19.70 10.33 -37.07
C ALA A 215 20.56 9.26 -37.77
N ALA A 216 20.15 7.99 -37.76
CA ALA A 216 20.83 6.91 -38.45
C ALA A 216 20.81 7.06 -39.98
N MET A 217 19.69 7.55 -40.54
CA MET A 217 19.59 7.85 -41.98
C MET A 217 20.51 9.00 -42.37
N VAL A 218 20.53 10.09 -41.60
CA VAL A 218 21.43 11.23 -41.84
C VAL A 218 22.91 10.84 -41.70
N TYR A 219 23.25 9.98 -40.73
CA TYR A 219 24.61 9.47 -40.59
C TYR A 219 25.03 8.60 -41.78
N LYS A 220 24.13 7.73 -42.28
CA LYS A 220 24.39 6.89 -43.47
C LYS A 220 24.52 7.69 -44.76
N THR A 221 23.80 8.80 -44.93
CA THR A 221 23.91 9.63 -46.14
C THR A 221 25.19 10.46 -46.15
N ARG A 222 25.63 10.99 -45.00
CA ARG A 222 26.89 11.76 -44.89
C ARG A 222 28.15 10.95 -45.16
N LYS A 223 28.13 9.63 -44.95
CA LYS A 223 29.29 8.75 -45.20
C LYS A 223 29.47 8.38 -46.67
N LYS A 224 28.57 8.83 -47.57
CA LYS A 224 28.55 8.47 -48.99
C LYS A 224 29.05 9.56 -49.94
N GLU A 225 29.69 10.63 -49.46
CA GLU A 225 30.43 11.54 -50.34
C GLU A 225 31.91 11.09 -50.46
N PRO A 226 32.31 10.41 -51.54
CA PRO A 226 33.71 10.34 -51.92
C PRO A 226 34.13 11.70 -52.48
N LEU A 227 35.17 12.29 -51.89
CA LEU A 227 35.89 13.41 -52.49
C LEU A 227 36.37 12.99 -53.88
N ILE A 228 35.74 13.55 -54.90
CA ILE A 228 36.25 13.56 -56.27
C ILE A 228 37.55 14.37 -56.24
N GLN A 229 38.69 13.69 -56.36
CA GLN A 229 39.95 14.31 -56.73
C GLN A 229 39.76 14.98 -58.09
N GLN A 230 39.80 16.30 -58.14
CA GLN A 230 40.06 17.02 -59.39
C GLN A 230 41.57 17.25 -59.51
N ALA A 231 42.05 16.86 -60.69
CA ALA A 231 43.41 16.98 -61.18
C ALA A 231 43.80 18.42 -61.53
#